data_AF-A0A2N7VBR0-F1
#
_entry.id   AF-A0A2N7VBR0-F1
#
_cell.length_a   1.000
_cell.length_b   1.000
_cell.length_c   1.000
_cell.angle_alpha   90.00
_cell.angle_beta   90.00
_cell.angle_gamma   90.00
#
_symmetry.space_group_name_H-M   'P 1'
#
loop_
_entity.id
_entity.type
_entity.pdbx_description
1 polymer ?
#
loop_
_entity_poly.entity_id
_entity_poly.type
_entity_poly.pdbx_seq_one_letter_code
_entity_poly.pdbx_strand_id
1 'polypeptide(L)'
;FSPYVSKIKSSGADTVITGNWGSDLALLIKAGKDAGLNANFYTYYASTTGVPTAMGSAGADHVKYVGYWNVNNDGYKGADIVEGYKKKYNDDYYLMASYTGIAMLAKAIKQTKSAEPAKVAKAFEGMKVDSLNGT
;
A
#
# COMPACT_ATOMS: atom_id res chain seq x y z
N PHE A 1 1.86 15.58 -15.86
CA PHE A 1 3.19 15.14 -15.36
C PHE A 1 4.34 15.36 -16.34
N SER A 2 4.11 15.83 -17.57
CA SER A 2 5.15 15.95 -18.61
C SER A 2 6.43 16.69 -18.20
N PRO A 3 6.39 17.84 -17.51
CA PRO A 3 7.63 18.52 -17.08
C PRO A 3 8.48 17.69 -16.11
N TYR A 4 7.86 16.86 -15.26
CA TYR A 4 8.57 15.98 -14.34
C TYR A 4 9.19 14.79 -15.07
N VAL A 5 8.47 14.21 -16.03
CA VAL A 5 8.97 13.13 -16.88
C VAL A 5 10.18 13.59 -17.69
N SER A 6 10.16 14.80 -18.25
CA SER A 6 11.32 15.38 -18.93
C SER A 6 12.54 15.48 -18.01
N LYS A 7 12.35 15.89 -16.75
CA LYS A 7 13.46 15.95 -15.78
C LYS A 7 14.02 14.57 -15.45
N ILE A 8 13.16 13.56 -15.27
CA ILE A 8 13.59 12.16 -15.04
C ILE A 8 14.38 11.64 -16.25
N LYS A 9 13.90 11.93 -17.46
CA LYS A 9 14.61 11.52 -18.69
C LYS A 9 15.98 12.18 -18.80
N SER A 10 16.05 13.49 -18.53
CA SER A 10 17.31 14.24 -18.53
C SER A 10 18.29 13.82 -17.44
N SER A 11 17.81 13.25 -16.33
CA SER A 11 18.70 12.73 -15.28
C SER A 11 19.37 11.41 -15.67
N GLY A 12 18.89 10.74 -16.73
CA GLY A 12 19.40 9.43 -17.14
C GLY A 12 19.08 8.30 -16.15
N ALA A 13 18.06 8.47 -15.31
CA ALA A 13 17.71 7.47 -14.31
C ALA A 13 17.11 6.21 -14.96
N ASP A 14 17.62 5.03 -14.61
CA ASP A 14 17.02 3.75 -14.97
C ASP A 14 15.84 3.37 -14.04
N THR A 15 15.76 4.00 -12.87
CA THR A 15 14.77 3.68 -11.82
C THR A 15 14.32 4.93 -11.08
N VAL A 16 13.02 4.99 -10.76
CA VAL A 16 12.37 6.04 -9.99
C VAL A 16 11.65 5.42 -8.79
N ILE A 17 11.91 5.96 -7.60
CA ILE A 17 11.13 5.66 -6.41
C ILE A 17 10.11 6.79 -6.24
N THR A 18 8.84 6.45 -6.02
CA THR A 18 7.79 7.45 -5.85
C THR A 18 6.78 7.06 -4.77
N GLY A 19 6.42 8.05 -3.95
CA GLY A 19 5.29 8.00 -3.02
C GLY A 19 3.99 8.55 -3.61
N ASN A 20 3.94 8.83 -4.91
CA ASN A 20 2.69 9.22 -5.56
C ASN A 20 1.65 8.10 -5.42
N TRP A 21 0.39 8.50 -5.36
CA TRP A 21 -0.75 7.64 -5.10
C TRP A 21 -1.92 8.05 -6.00
N GLY A 22 -2.95 7.20 -6.10
CA GLY A 22 -4.17 7.53 -6.83
C GLY A 22 -3.91 8.01 -8.27
N SER A 23 -4.58 9.10 -8.64
CA SER A 23 -4.44 9.73 -9.95
C SER A 23 -3.03 10.22 -10.23
N ASP A 24 -2.29 10.68 -9.21
CA ASP A 24 -0.95 11.23 -9.42
C ASP A 24 0.03 10.16 -9.89
N LEU A 25 -0.06 8.96 -9.31
CA LEU A 25 0.72 7.83 -9.78
C LEU A 25 0.30 7.44 -11.20
N ALA A 26 -1.00 7.27 -11.45
CA ALA A 26 -1.49 6.87 -12.76
C ALA A 26 -1.11 7.86 -13.88
N LEU A 27 -1.21 9.17 -13.62
CA LEU A 27 -0.85 10.22 -14.57
C LEU A 27 0.66 10.36 -14.77
N LEU A 28 1.47 10.09 -13.73
CA LEU A 28 2.94 10.02 -13.88
C LEU A 28 3.33 8.87 -14.81
N ILE A 29 2.79 7.67 -14.57
CA ILE A 29 3.10 6.48 -15.38
C ILE A 29 2.64 6.65 -16.83
N LYS A 30 1.43 7.17 -17.06
CA LYS A 30 0.94 7.47 -18.41
C LYS A 30 1.84 8.47 -19.13
N ALA A 31 2.16 9.60 -18.48
CA ALA A 31 3.05 10.60 -19.07
C ALA A 31 4.45 10.03 -19.35
N GLY A 32 4.95 9.13 -18.50
CA GLY A 32 6.19 8.40 -18.72
C GLY A 32 6.16 7.57 -20.01
N LYS A 33 5.11 6.75 -20.18
CA LYS A 33 4.88 5.97 -21.39
C LYS A 33 4.81 6.86 -22.63
N ASP A 34 3.99 7.92 -22.59
CA ASP A 34 3.76 8.82 -23.73
C ASP A 34 5.06 9.53 -24.16
N ALA A 35 5.98 9.77 -23.22
CA ALA A 35 7.28 10.40 -23.48
C ALA A 35 8.41 9.40 -23.80
N GLY A 36 8.11 8.11 -23.87
CA GLY A 36 9.10 7.05 -24.09
C GLY A 36 10.16 7.00 -22.98
N LEU A 37 9.76 7.16 -21.73
CA LEU A 37 10.61 6.96 -20.56
C LEU A 37 10.68 5.47 -20.24
N ASN A 38 11.88 4.89 -20.27
CA ASN A 38 12.11 3.46 -20.03
C ASN A 38 12.49 3.12 -18.57
N ALA A 39 12.32 4.05 -17.64
CA ALA A 39 12.67 3.83 -16.24
C ALA A 39 11.72 2.85 -15.56
N ASN A 40 12.24 2.05 -14.63
CA ASN A 40 11.44 1.28 -13.69
C ASN A 40 10.86 2.19 -12.60
N PHE A 41 9.67 1.87 -12.10
CA PHE A 41 9.02 2.58 -11.00
C PHE A 41 8.82 1.65 -9.82
N TYR A 42 9.42 2.00 -8.69
CA TYR A 42 9.15 1.35 -7.41
C TYR A 42 8.25 2.27 -6.58
N THR A 43 7.07 1.76 -6.19
CA THR A 43 6.02 2.58 -5.58
C THR A 43 5.39 1.88 -4.39
N TYR A 44 4.87 2.68 -3.45
CA TYR A 44 4.17 2.18 -2.26
C TYR A 44 2.66 2.05 -2.45
N TYR A 45 2.10 2.59 -3.53
CA TYR A 45 0.66 2.77 -3.70
C TYR A 45 0.11 2.29 -5.05
N ALA A 46 0.90 1.54 -5.84
CA ALA A 46 0.45 0.98 -7.11
C ALA A 46 -0.70 -0.02 -6.98
N SER A 47 -0.83 -0.67 -5.81
CA SER A 47 -1.85 -1.70 -5.54
C SER A 47 -3.15 -1.15 -4.92
N THR A 48 -3.28 0.17 -4.74
CA THR A 48 -4.49 0.75 -4.14
C THR A 48 -5.66 0.78 -5.13
N THR A 49 -6.89 0.81 -4.61
CA THR A 49 -8.14 0.85 -5.38
C THR A 49 -8.05 1.71 -6.64
N GLY A 50 -8.39 1.11 -7.79
CA GLY A 50 -8.50 1.80 -9.09
C GLY A 50 -7.17 2.18 -9.75
N VAL A 51 -6.05 2.21 -9.04
CA VAL A 51 -4.75 2.61 -9.60
C VAL A 51 -4.23 1.64 -10.67
N PRO A 52 -4.27 0.30 -10.49
CA PRO A 52 -3.89 -0.63 -11.55
C PRO A 52 -4.70 -0.42 -12.83
N THR A 53 -6.03 -0.29 -12.71
CA THR A 53 -6.93 -0.04 -13.85
C THR A 53 -6.63 1.29 -14.52
N ALA A 54 -6.41 2.35 -13.72
CA ALA A 54 -6.09 3.67 -14.24
C ALA A 54 -4.75 3.69 -14.98
N MET A 55 -3.72 3.00 -14.49
CA MET A 55 -2.42 2.85 -15.19
C MET A 55 -2.56 2.03 -16.47
N GLY A 56 -3.35 0.94 -16.43
CA GLY A 56 -3.51 0.01 -17.55
C GLY A 56 -2.16 -0.53 -18.03
N SER A 57 -2.04 -0.72 -19.34
CA SER A 57 -0.80 -1.21 -19.96
C SER A 57 0.38 -0.24 -19.89
N ALA A 58 0.23 0.95 -19.29
CA ALA A 58 1.36 1.83 -19.04
C ALA A 58 2.18 1.42 -17.81
N GLY A 59 1.58 0.69 -16.86
CA GLY A 59 2.28 0.19 -15.70
C GLY A 59 2.89 -1.21 -15.88
N ALA A 60 2.48 -1.94 -16.91
CA ALA A 60 2.93 -3.31 -17.16
C ALA A 60 4.45 -3.37 -17.29
N ASP A 61 5.07 -4.36 -16.64
CA ASP A 61 6.52 -4.65 -16.59
C ASP A 61 7.43 -3.56 -15.99
N HIS A 62 6.95 -2.32 -15.87
CA HIS A 62 7.73 -1.17 -15.40
C HIS A 62 7.39 -0.76 -13.97
N VAL A 63 6.19 -1.05 -13.46
CA VAL A 63 5.74 -0.66 -12.12
C VAL A 63 5.81 -1.83 -11.15
N LYS A 64 6.51 -1.63 -10.04
CA LYS A 64 6.67 -2.59 -8.94
C LYS A 64 6.11 -2.00 -7.66
N TYR A 65 5.27 -2.79 -6.99
CA TYR A 65 4.77 -2.48 -5.66
C TYR A 65 5.80 -2.91 -4.62
N VAL A 66 6.18 -1.99 -3.73
CA VAL A 66 6.99 -2.26 -2.55
C VAL A 66 6.10 -2.05 -1.33
N GLY A 67 5.81 -3.15 -0.64
CA GLY A 67 4.87 -3.15 0.46
C GLY A 67 5.31 -4.03 1.61
N TYR A 68 4.76 -3.73 2.78
CA TYR A 68 4.94 -4.53 3.99
C TYR A 68 3.94 -5.70 4.08
N TRP A 69 3.05 -5.86 3.10
CA TRP A 69 2.08 -6.96 3.00
C TRP A 69 1.51 -7.06 1.59
N ASN A 70 1.08 -8.26 1.20
CA ASN A 70 0.26 -8.47 0.01
C ASN A 70 -0.68 -9.68 0.23
N VAL A 71 -1.74 -9.77 -0.57
CA VAL A 71 -2.76 -10.84 -0.43
C VAL A 71 -2.21 -12.24 -0.72
N ASN A 72 -1.15 -12.34 -1.53
CA ASN A 72 -0.45 -13.59 -1.86
C ASN A 72 0.75 -13.81 -0.93
N ASN A 73 0.59 -13.50 0.36
CA ASN A 73 1.61 -13.77 1.37
C ASN A 73 1.72 -15.28 1.67
N ASP A 74 2.83 -15.66 2.31
CA ASP A 74 3.06 -17.05 2.74
C ASP A 74 1.93 -17.55 3.63
N GLY A 75 1.27 -18.62 3.18
CA GLY A 75 0.15 -19.23 3.89
C GLY A 75 -1.18 -18.46 3.82
N TYR A 76 -1.28 -17.42 2.98
CA TYR A 76 -2.52 -16.67 2.72
C TYR A 76 -3.21 -16.13 3.99
N LYS A 77 -2.40 -15.62 4.93
CA LYS A 77 -2.91 -15.03 6.17
C LYS A 77 -3.83 -13.84 5.86
N GLY A 78 -5.04 -13.88 6.44
CA GLY A 78 -6.07 -12.87 6.25
C GLY A 78 -6.99 -13.08 5.03
N ALA A 79 -7.00 -14.27 4.42
CA ALA A 79 -7.91 -14.61 3.32
C ALA A 79 -9.38 -14.31 3.66
N ASP A 80 -9.81 -14.61 4.88
CA ASP A 80 -11.15 -14.30 5.40
C ASP A 80 -11.45 -12.78 5.40
N ILE A 81 -10.47 -11.96 5.78
CA ILE A 81 -10.58 -10.50 5.74
C ILE A 81 -10.65 -10.01 4.29
N VAL A 82 -9.78 -10.52 3.41
CA VAL A 82 -9.73 -10.13 2.00
C VAL A 82 -11.03 -10.49 1.28
N GLU A 83 -11.48 -11.74 1.40
CA GLU A 83 -12.72 -12.23 0.79
C GLU A 83 -13.96 -11.56 1.39
N GLY A 84 -13.99 -11.39 2.72
CA GLY A 84 -15.08 -10.70 3.41
C GLY A 84 -15.19 -9.24 3.00
N TYR A 85 -14.06 -8.54 2.86
CA TYR A 85 -14.02 -7.16 2.37
C TYR A 85 -14.52 -7.08 0.93
N LYS A 86 -14.05 -7.97 0.06
CA LYS A 86 -14.49 -8.03 -1.34
C LYS A 86 -15.99 -8.31 -1.44
N LYS A 87 -16.51 -9.27 -0.68
CA LYS A 87 -17.94 -9.60 -0.67
C LYS A 87 -18.81 -8.43 -0.21
N LYS A 88 -18.35 -7.66 0.78
CA LYS A 88 -19.13 -6.57 1.37
C LYS A 88 -19.07 -5.27 0.57
N TYR A 89 -17.89 -4.94 0.04
CA TYR A 89 -17.61 -3.64 -0.57
C TYR A 89 -17.33 -3.69 -2.06
N ASN A 90 -17.20 -4.90 -2.64
CA ASN A 90 -16.77 -5.13 -4.01
C ASN A 90 -15.41 -4.49 -4.37
N ASP A 91 -14.55 -4.29 -3.38
CA ASP A 91 -13.24 -3.66 -3.52
C ASP A 91 -12.13 -4.53 -2.92
N ASP A 92 -10.88 -4.24 -3.27
CA ASP A 92 -9.72 -5.02 -2.86
C ASP A 92 -9.19 -4.52 -1.51
N TYR A 93 -8.96 -5.45 -0.57
CA TYR A 93 -8.36 -5.09 0.71
C TYR A 93 -6.85 -4.92 0.56
N TYR A 94 -6.36 -3.69 0.72
CA TYR A 94 -4.93 -3.38 0.65
C TYR A 94 -4.37 -2.73 1.92
N LEU A 95 -5.23 -2.23 2.81
CA LEU A 95 -4.83 -1.40 3.96
C LEU A 95 -4.59 -2.24 5.21
N MET A 96 -3.66 -3.19 5.16
CA MET A 96 -3.39 -4.11 6.27
C MET A 96 -3.05 -3.40 7.59
N ALA A 97 -2.37 -2.25 7.56
CA ALA A 97 -2.07 -1.48 8.79
C ALA A 97 -3.33 -1.13 9.61
N SER A 98 -4.50 -1.02 8.97
CA SER A 98 -5.78 -0.85 9.68
C SER A 98 -6.13 -2.06 10.56
N TYR A 99 -5.87 -3.28 10.08
CA TYR A 99 -6.06 -4.50 10.86
C TYR A 99 -5.12 -4.50 12.06
N THR A 100 -3.81 -4.28 11.85
CA THR A 100 -2.82 -4.24 12.94
C THR A 100 -3.21 -3.20 14.00
N GLY A 101 -3.55 -1.99 13.58
CA GLY A 101 -3.92 -0.90 14.50
C GLY A 101 -5.15 -1.24 15.34
N ILE A 102 -6.20 -1.81 14.73
CA ILE A 102 -7.41 -2.24 15.44
C ILE A 102 -7.12 -3.41 16.38
N ALA A 103 -6.30 -4.37 15.97
CA ALA A 103 -5.89 -5.51 16.80
C ALA A 103 -5.10 -5.05 18.04
N MET A 104 -4.14 -4.12 17.87
CA MET A 104 -3.40 -3.52 18.98
C MET A 104 -4.33 -2.75 19.92
N LEU A 105 -5.23 -1.93 19.38
CA LEU A 105 -6.22 -1.19 20.18
C LEU A 105 -7.09 -2.13 21.02
N ALA A 106 -7.65 -3.17 20.40
CA ALA A 106 -8.47 -4.15 21.10
C ALA A 106 -7.69 -4.89 22.19
N LYS A 107 -6.42 -5.25 21.92
CA LYS A 107 -5.55 -5.89 22.90
C LYS A 107 -5.24 -4.98 24.09
N ALA A 108 -4.92 -3.72 23.85
CA ALA A 108 -4.61 -2.75 24.90
C ALA A 108 -5.83 -2.45 25.80
N ILE A 109 -7.02 -2.31 25.22
CA ILE A 109 -8.25 -2.10 25.99
C ILE A 109 -8.52 -3.31 26.89
N LYS A 110 -8.35 -4.53 26.36
CA LYS A 110 -8.52 -5.77 27.15
C LYS A 110 -7.49 -5.87 28.28
N GLN A 111 -6.23 -5.54 28.01
CA GLN A 111 -5.15 -5.59 29.01
C GLN A 111 -5.31 -4.56 30.13
N THR A 112 -5.66 -3.31 29.76
CA THR A 112 -5.83 -2.21 30.72
C THR A 112 -7.19 -2.20 31.39
N LYS A 113 -8.15 -2.97 30.86
CA LYS A 113 -9.59 -2.93 31.22
C LYS A 113 -10.15 -1.51 31.15
N SER A 114 -9.65 -0.71 30.21
CA SER A 114 -9.97 0.71 30.10
C SER A 114 -9.91 1.16 28.64
N ALA A 115 -10.76 2.12 28.29
CA ALA A 115 -10.68 2.86 27.03
C ALA A 115 -10.12 4.27 27.24
N GLU A 116 -9.56 4.56 28.42
CA GLU A 116 -8.94 5.86 28.70
C GLU A 116 -7.65 6.00 27.86
N PRO A 117 -7.49 7.09 27.06
CA PRO A 117 -6.41 7.21 26.09
C PRO A 117 -5.00 7.06 26.66
N ALA A 118 -4.68 7.65 27.82
CA ALA A 118 -3.34 7.59 28.39
C ALA A 118 -2.98 6.17 28.84
N LYS A 119 -3.92 5.45 29.47
CA LYS A 119 -3.77 4.03 29.83
C LYS A 119 -3.56 3.16 28.60
N VAL A 120 -4.37 3.35 27.56
CA VAL A 120 -4.27 2.58 26.31
C VAL A 120 -2.96 2.87 25.58
N ALA A 121 -2.55 4.14 25.46
CA ALA A 121 -1.31 4.54 24.82
C ALA A 121 -0.09 3.94 25.52
N LYS A 122 -0.06 3.96 26.87
CA LYS A 122 1.03 3.33 27.63
C LYS A 122 1.10 1.81 27.39
N ALA A 123 -0.04 1.16 27.17
CA ALA A 123 -0.05 -0.27 26.86
C ALA A 123 0.40 -0.58 25.41
N PHE A 124 0.35 0.39 24.49
CA PHE A 124 0.85 0.21 23.11
C PHE A 124 2.37 0.10 23.05
N GLU A 125 3.09 0.73 23.98
CA GLU A 125 4.56 0.74 23.97
C GLU A 125 5.11 -0.69 24.04
N GLY A 126 5.88 -1.10 23.02
CA GLY A 126 6.44 -2.44 22.90
C GLY A 126 5.41 -3.56 22.67
N MET A 127 4.14 -3.23 22.44
CA MET A 127 3.10 -4.22 22.18
C MET A 127 3.37 -4.94 20.86
N LYS A 128 3.30 -6.27 20.91
CA LYS A 128 3.32 -7.15 19.73
C LYS A 128 1.93 -7.75 19.49
N VAL A 129 1.53 -7.88 18.23
CA VAL A 129 0.31 -8.57 17.81
C VAL A 129 0.61 -9.40 16.58
N ASP A 130 0.03 -10.59 16.50
CA ASP A 130 0.09 -11.37 15.26
C ASP A 130 -0.83 -10.71 14.24
N SER A 131 -0.24 -10.17 13.18
CA SER A 131 -0.93 -9.52 12.08
C SER A 131 -0.83 -10.36 10.79
N LEU A 132 -1.40 -9.82 9.71
CA LEU A 132 -1.47 -10.51 8.42
C LEU A 132 -0.09 -10.64 7.74
N ASN A 133 0.92 -9.91 8.21
CA ASN A 133 2.31 -9.99 7.74
C ASN A 133 3.31 -10.52 8.79
N GLY A 134 2.84 -11.13 9.87
CA GLY A 134 3.69 -11.57 10.98
C GLY A 134 3.49 -10.76 12.26
N THR A 135 4.46 -10.86 13.19
CA THR A 135 4.40 -10.31 14.55
C THR A 135 5.29 -9.09 14.72
#